data_AF-A0A965PNV3-F1
#
_entry.id   AF-A0A965PNV3-F1
#
_cell.length_a   1.000
_cell.length_b   1.000
_cell.length_c   1.000
_cell.angle_alpha   90.00
_cell.angle_beta   90.00
_cell.angle_gamma   90.00
#
_symmetry.space_group_name_H-M   'P 1'
#
loop_
_entity.id
_entity.type
_entity.pdbx_description
1 polymer ?
#
loop_
_entity_poly.entity_id
_entity_poly.type
_entity_poly.pdbx_seq_one_letter_code
_entity_poly.pdbx_strand_id
1 'polypeptide(L)'
;MNPSVETEYRVSERVTLRPGDRFRVGAGPYYRLASGERVPMAVRGIVTFRRAIRCGRGGRRVLIEAQAGEGTVILHVAGPRSNRLVPGLVCRPYAIRGKLRAGEKSRRARKAT
;
A
#
# COMPACT_ATOMS: atom_id res chain seq x y z
N MET A 1 18.64 -5.71 13.82
CA MET A 1 18.38 -4.37 13.25
C MET A 1 16.94 -4.02 13.57
N ASN A 2 16.73 -2.94 14.33
CA ASN A 2 15.39 -2.48 14.69
C ASN A 2 14.71 -1.84 13.46
N PRO A 3 13.39 -1.94 13.33
CA PRO A 3 12.68 -1.26 12.26
C PRO A 3 12.86 0.26 12.40
N SER A 4 13.17 0.95 11.30
CA SER A 4 13.18 2.42 11.28
C SER A 4 11.82 2.94 10.84
N VAL A 5 11.33 3.96 11.55
CA VAL A 5 10.07 4.63 11.24
C VAL A 5 10.38 5.93 10.51
N GLU A 6 9.74 6.13 9.36
CA GLU A 6 9.89 7.30 8.50
C GLU A 6 8.55 8.02 8.36
N THR A 7 8.55 9.33 8.56
CA THR A 7 7.35 10.17 8.39
C THR A 7 7.07 10.47 6.92
N GLU A 8 8.01 10.20 6.02
CA GLU A 8 7.84 10.37 4.58
C GLU A 8 8.14 9.07 3.83
N TYR A 9 7.54 8.91 2.65
CA TYR A 9 7.86 7.82 1.75
C TYR A 9 7.86 8.26 0.30
N ARG A 10 9.02 8.14 -0.36
CA ARG A 10 9.18 8.45 -1.78
C ARG A 10 8.71 7.25 -2.63
N VAL A 11 7.57 7.41 -3.30
CA VAL A 11 6.98 6.40 -4.20
C VAL A 11 7.65 6.41 -5.56
N SER A 12 8.00 7.60 -6.05
CA SER A 12 8.72 7.82 -7.31
C SER A 12 9.52 9.12 -7.21
N GLU A 13 10.26 9.48 -8.25
CA GLU A 13 11.04 10.72 -8.27
C GLU A 13 10.22 11.97 -7.92
N ARG A 14 8.95 12.01 -8.35
CA ARG A 14 8.05 13.17 -8.21
C ARG A 14 6.99 13.03 -7.12
N VAL A 15 6.90 11.87 -6.47
CA VAL A 15 5.82 11.57 -5.53
C VAL A 15 6.37 11.13 -4.19
N THR A 16 6.17 11.97 -3.18
CA THR A 16 6.43 11.67 -1.77
C THR A 16 5.11 11.72 -1.02
N LEU A 17 4.86 10.67 -0.23
CA LEU A 17 3.77 10.61 0.74
C LEU A 17 4.25 11.16 2.08
N ARG A 18 3.37 11.94 2.71
CA ARG A 18 3.48 12.56 4.03
C ARG A 18 2.24 12.21 4.86
N PRO A 19 2.28 12.31 6.19
CA PRO A 19 1.15 11.97 7.04
C PRO A 19 -0.08 12.79 6.63
N GLY A 20 -1.22 12.12 6.45
CA GLY A 20 -2.46 12.74 5.96
C GLY A 20 -2.65 12.72 4.44
N ASP A 21 -1.61 12.41 3.66
CA ASP A 21 -1.77 12.26 2.22
C ASP A 21 -2.68 11.08 1.88
N ARG A 22 -3.62 11.31 0.97
CA ARG A 22 -4.46 10.25 0.42
C ARG A 22 -3.80 9.66 -0.82
N PHE A 23 -3.80 8.34 -0.94
CA PHE A 23 -3.26 7.67 -2.11
C PHE A 23 -4.09 6.44 -2.49
N ARG A 24 -4.06 6.09 -3.77
CA ARG A 24 -4.74 4.89 -4.28
C ARG A 24 -3.82 3.70 -4.20
N VAL A 25 -4.28 2.64 -3.54
CA VAL A 25 -3.64 1.33 -3.51
C VAL A 25 -4.34 0.38 -4.47
N GLY A 26 -3.54 -0.40 -5.18
CA GLY A 26 -3.99 -1.52 -5.99
C GLY A 26 -3.06 -2.72 -5.84
N ALA A 27 -3.42 -3.83 -6.49
CA ALA A 27 -2.73 -5.11 -6.32
C ALA A 27 -2.61 -5.52 -4.83
N GLY A 28 -1.58 -6.26 -4.46
CA GLY A 28 -1.37 -6.78 -3.11
C GLY A 28 -1.47 -8.32 -3.03
N PRO A 29 -1.40 -8.87 -1.81
CA PRO A 29 -1.38 -10.30 -1.58
C PRO A 29 -2.69 -10.96 -2.04
N TYR A 30 -2.57 -12.21 -2.47
CA TYR A 30 -3.71 -13.03 -2.87
C TYR A 30 -3.43 -14.49 -2.51
N TYR A 31 -4.51 -15.25 -2.31
CA TYR A 31 -4.45 -16.69 -2.20
C TYR A 31 -4.70 -17.31 -3.57
N ARG A 32 -3.89 -18.29 -3.95
CA ARG A 32 -4.06 -19.09 -5.16
C ARG A 32 -4.63 -20.45 -4.78
N LEU A 33 -5.85 -20.73 -5.23
CA LEU A 33 -6.51 -22.01 -5.03
C LEU A 33 -5.83 -23.10 -5.88
N ALA A 34 -6.08 -24.37 -5.54
CA ALA A 34 -5.59 -25.51 -6.33
C ALA A 34 -6.10 -25.49 -7.78
N SER A 35 -7.30 -24.94 -8.01
CA SER A 35 -7.87 -24.68 -9.35
C SER A 35 -7.12 -23.61 -10.16
N GLY A 36 -6.17 -22.88 -9.55
CA GLY A 36 -5.47 -21.75 -10.16
C GLY A 36 -6.16 -20.39 -9.97
N GLU A 37 -7.39 -20.37 -9.46
CA GLU A 37 -8.14 -19.15 -9.15
C GLU A 37 -7.42 -18.29 -8.10
N ARG A 38 -7.59 -16.96 -8.21
CA ARG A 38 -6.95 -15.97 -7.33
C ARG A 38 -7.97 -15.27 -6.45
N VAL A 39 -7.94 -15.56 -5.15
CA VAL A 39 -8.76 -14.90 -4.14
C VAL A 39 -7.99 -13.69 -3.57
N PRO A 40 -8.43 -12.45 -3.79
CA PRO A 40 -7.74 -11.27 -3.30
C PRO A 40 -7.83 -11.18 -1.77
N MET A 41 -6.69 -10.98 -1.10
CA MET A 41 -6.62 -10.73 0.35
C MET A 41 -6.20 -9.29 0.66
N ALA A 42 -6.11 -8.47 -0.38
CA ALA A 42 -5.50 -7.15 -0.34
C ALA A 42 -6.55 -6.06 -0.10
N VAL A 43 -6.19 -5.08 0.73
CA VAL A 43 -6.93 -3.81 0.83
C VAL A 43 -6.79 -3.06 -0.50
N ARG A 44 -7.90 -2.60 -1.07
CA ARG A 44 -7.91 -1.84 -2.33
C ARG A 44 -8.65 -0.52 -2.14
N GLY A 45 -8.33 0.45 -2.99
CA GLY A 45 -9.01 1.74 -3.00
C GLY A 45 -8.15 2.87 -2.45
N ILE A 46 -8.78 3.84 -1.79
CA ILE A 46 -8.10 5.04 -1.28
C ILE A 46 -7.83 4.86 0.21
N VAL A 47 -6.60 5.13 0.61
CA VAL A 47 -6.14 5.09 2.00
C VAL A 47 -5.37 6.36 2.34
N THR A 48 -5.22 6.65 3.63
CA THR A 48 -4.48 7.82 4.12
C THR A 48 -3.16 7.38 4.73
N PHE A 49 -2.05 7.90 4.22
CA PHE A 49 -0.70 7.60 4.71
C PHE A 49 -0.53 8.09 6.15
N ARG A 50 0.04 7.23 7.01
CA ARG A 50 0.48 7.62 8.36
C ARG A 50 1.99 7.68 8.47
N ARG A 51 2.66 6.57 8.14
CA ARG A 51 4.12 6.44 8.21
C ARG A 51 4.62 5.26 7.39
N ALA A 52 5.90 5.30 7.02
CA ALA A 52 6.61 4.15 6.47
C ALA A 52 7.46 3.49 7.55
N ILE A 53 7.64 2.18 7.42
CA ILE A 53 8.43 1.35 8.33
C ILE A 53 9.39 0.55 7.47
N ARG A 54 10.69 0.81 7.58
CA ARG A 54 11.72 -0.02 6.95
C ARG A 54 12.17 -1.09 7.91
N CYS A 55 12.23 -2.32 7.43
CA CYS A 55 12.59 -3.46 8.25
C CYS A 55 13.29 -4.56 7.42
N GLY A 56 13.65 -5.64 8.11
CA GLY A 56 14.43 -6.73 7.54
C GLY A 56 15.91 -6.39 7.38
N ARG A 57 16.69 -7.36 6.89
CA ARG A 57 18.14 -7.23 6.72
C ARG A 57 18.47 -6.07 5.77
N GLY A 58 19.15 -5.05 6.28
CA GLY A 58 19.54 -3.85 5.52
C GLY A 58 18.38 -2.95 5.12
N GLY A 59 17.23 -3.00 5.81
CA GLY A 59 16.11 -2.07 5.56
C GLY A 59 15.43 -2.23 4.19
N ARG A 60 15.63 -3.38 3.54
CA ARG A 60 15.14 -3.64 2.18
C ARG A 60 13.62 -3.82 2.10
N ARG A 61 12.97 -4.20 3.20
CA ARG A 61 11.51 -4.34 3.26
C ARG A 61 10.91 -3.02 3.70
N VAL A 62 9.87 -2.58 2.99
CA VAL A 62 9.11 -1.39 3.34
C VAL A 62 7.65 -1.75 3.57
N LEU A 63 7.15 -1.36 4.74
CA LEU A 63 5.74 -1.39 5.09
C LEU A 63 5.22 0.06 5.16
N ILE A 64 3.96 0.27 4.79
CA ILE A 64 3.25 1.53 5.04
C ILE A 64 2.12 1.23 6.03
N GLU A 65 2.08 2.00 7.10
CA GLU A 65 0.88 2.10 7.93
C GLU A 65 -0.05 3.17 7.33
N ALA A 66 -1.30 2.80 7.10
CA ALA A 66 -2.30 3.69 6.53
C ALA A 66 -3.66 3.53 7.21
N GLN A 67 -4.47 4.58 7.19
CA GLN A 67 -5.88 4.53 7.56
C GLN A 67 -6.72 4.06 6.35
N ALA A 68 -7.61 3.09 6.55
CA ALA A 68 -8.59 2.63 5.58
C ALA A 68 -9.97 2.52 6.26
N GLY A 69 -10.92 3.37 5.87
CA GLY A 69 -12.20 3.48 6.58
C GLY A 69 -11.98 3.82 8.06
N GLU A 70 -12.59 3.06 8.96
CA GLU A 70 -12.43 3.21 10.41
C GLU A 70 -11.18 2.50 10.96
N GLY A 71 -10.53 1.64 10.16
CA GLY A 71 -9.40 0.83 10.58
C GLY A 71 -8.03 1.29 10.11
N THR A 72 -6.99 0.70 10.69
CA THR A 72 -5.59 0.84 10.25
C THR A 72 -5.14 -0.41 9.51
N VAL A 73 -4.39 -0.24 8.41
CA VAL A 73 -3.87 -1.32 7.57
C VAL A 73 -2.35 -1.22 7.41
N ILE A 74 -1.69 -2.37 7.29
CA ILE A 74 -0.26 -2.47 7.00
C ILE A 74 -0.04 -2.98 5.58
N LEU A 75 0.56 -2.15 4.74
CA LEU A 75 0.79 -2.41 3.32
C LEU A 75 2.26 -2.74 3.08
N HIS A 76 2.56 -3.96 2.69
CA HIS A 76 3.90 -4.31 2.20
C HIS A 76 4.09 -3.78 0.78
N VAL A 77 4.96 -2.78 0.59
CA VAL A 77 5.08 -2.06 -0.71
C VAL A 77 6.41 -2.32 -1.42
N ALA A 78 7.46 -2.73 -0.72
CA ALA A 78 8.75 -3.03 -1.34
C ALA A 78 9.55 -4.05 -0.54
N GLY A 79 10.48 -4.71 -1.25
CA GLY A 79 11.38 -5.70 -0.69
C GLY A 79 10.85 -7.13 -0.72
N PRO A 80 11.72 -8.10 -0.41
CA PRO A 80 11.34 -9.49 -0.39
C PRO A 80 10.45 -9.82 0.82
N ARG A 81 9.33 -10.48 0.52
CA ARG A 81 8.48 -11.15 1.49
C ARG A 81 8.05 -12.47 0.88
N SER A 82 8.62 -13.56 1.37
CA SER A 82 8.13 -14.90 1.08
C SER A 82 7.25 -15.37 2.24
N ASN A 83 6.35 -16.30 1.94
CA ASN A 83 5.64 -17.08 2.93
C ASN A 83 5.94 -18.55 2.63
N ARG A 84 6.38 -19.29 3.64
CA ARG A 84 6.64 -20.74 3.56
C ARG A 84 5.63 -21.57 4.34
N LEU A 85 4.80 -20.94 5.17
CA LEU A 85 3.92 -21.62 6.13
C LEU A 85 2.53 -21.87 5.56
N VAL A 86 2.00 -20.96 4.74
CA VAL A 86 0.65 -21.08 4.18
C VAL A 86 0.75 -21.42 2.68
N PRO A 87 0.54 -22.67 2.26
CA PRO A 87 0.48 -23.04 0.84
C PRO A 87 -0.52 -22.17 0.08
N GLY A 88 -0.23 -21.81 -1.16
CA GLY A 88 -1.11 -21.00 -2.02
C GLY A 88 -1.10 -19.49 -1.74
N LEU A 89 -0.62 -19.03 -0.58
CA LEU A 89 -0.52 -17.59 -0.28
C LEU A 89 0.65 -16.95 -1.05
N VAL A 90 0.32 -16.01 -1.93
CA VAL A 90 1.29 -15.22 -2.68
C VAL A 90 1.45 -13.83 -2.05
N CYS A 91 2.61 -13.59 -1.45
CA CYS A 91 2.98 -12.34 -0.76
C CYS A 91 3.36 -11.19 -1.72
N ARG A 92 2.54 -10.95 -2.74
CA ARG A 92 2.76 -9.87 -3.71
C ARG A 92 2.71 -8.49 -3.01
N PRO A 93 3.68 -7.59 -3.24
CA PRO A 93 3.60 -6.22 -2.74
C PRO A 93 2.39 -5.45 -3.27
N TYR A 94 1.91 -4.51 -2.47
CA TYR A 94 0.94 -3.51 -2.89
C TYR A 94 1.55 -2.55 -3.91
N ALA A 95 0.76 -2.13 -4.88
CA ALA A 95 1.12 -1.11 -5.84
C ALA A 95 0.46 0.22 -5.45
N ILE A 96 1.27 1.25 -5.22
CA ILE A 96 0.78 2.61 -5.04
C ILE A 96 0.53 3.19 -6.44
N ARG A 97 -0.74 3.44 -6.78
CA ARG A 97 -1.16 3.88 -8.11
C ARG A 97 -1.12 5.39 -8.30
N GLY A 98 -0.97 6.15 -7.21
CA GLY A 98 -0.84 7.61 -7.26
C GLY A 98 -1.31 8.26 -5.95
N LYS A 99 -0.68 9.39 -5.64
CA LYS A 99 -1.12 10.33 -4.59
C LYS A 99 -2.27 11.17 -5.13
N LEU A 100 -3.34 11.32 -4.35
CA LEU A 100 -4.47 12.19 -4.71
C LEU A 100 -4.09 13.64 -4.41
N ARG A 101 -4.41 14.55 -5.33
CA ARG A 101 -4.17 15.98 -5.11
C ARG A 101 -5.26 16.56 -4.21
N ALA A 102 -4.88 17.43 -3.29
CA ALA A 102 -5.85 18.25 -2.58
C ALA A 102 -6.65 19.06 -3.64
N GLY A 103 -7.98 18.92 -3.65
CA GLY A 103 -8.88 19.61 -4.59
C GLY A 103 -9.52 18.76 -5.69
N GLU A 104 -9.22 17.46 -5.81
CA GLU A 104 -9.79 16.61 -6.87
C GLU A 104 -11.29 16.28 -6.71
N LYS A 105 -11.95 16.81 -5.66
CA LYS A 105 -13.41 16.77 -5.51
C LYS A 105 -14.16 17.74 -6.46
N SER A 106 -13.51 18.76 -7.02
CA SER A 106 -14.24 19.84 -7.73
C SER A 106 -14.34 19.71 -9.26
N ARG A 107 -13.59 18.80 -9.91
CA ARG A 107 -13.62 18.71 -11.39
C ARG A 107 -14.69 17.79 -11.96
N ARG A 108 -15.14 16.76 -11.23
CA ARG A 108 -16.24 15.89 -11.68
C ARG A 108 -17.63 16.48 -11.45
N ALA A 109 -17.79 17.36 -10.45
CA ALA A 109 -19.06 18.05 -10.20
C ALA A 109 -19.36 19.16 -11.24
N ARG A 110 -18.34 19.75 -11.87
CA ARG A 110 -18.50 20.82 -12.88
C ARG A 110 -18.73 20.35 -14.32
N LYS A 111 -18.76 19.04 -14.57
CA LYS A 111 -18.99 18.48 -15.92
C LYS A 111 -20.39 17.88 -16.08
N ALA A 112 -21.26 18.08 -15.09
CA ALA A 112 -22.64 17.59 -15.04
C ALA A 112 -23.66 18.75 -15.00
N THR A 113 -23.26 19.94 -15.46
CA THR A 113 -24.11 21.11 -15.68
C THR A 113 -23.83 21.61 -17.09
#